data_AF-A0A4S0IDG8-F1
#
_entry.id   AF-A0A4S0IDG8-F1
#
_cell.length_a   1.000
_cell.length_b   1.000
_cell.length_c   1.000
_cell.angle_alpha   90.00
_cell.angle_beta   90.00
_cell.angle_gamma   90.00
#
_symmetry.space_group_name_H-M   'P 1'
#
loop_
_entity.id
_entity.type
_entity.pdbx_description
1 polymer ?
#
loop_
_entity_poly.entity_id
_entity_poly.type
_entity_poly.pdbx_seq_one_letter_code
_entity_poly.pdbx_strand_id
1 'polypeptide(L)' 'RLSGICNPTYVIDLPDGGGKVPLAASHIEGCEGETWRIRGQDGKVREYREVVAGR' A
#
# COMPACT_ATOMS: atom_id res chain seq x y z
N ARG A 1 -2.03 18.29 -3.82
CA ARG A 1 -2.52 16.88 -3.90
C ARG A 1 -2.68 16.54 -5.37
N LEU A 2 -2.09 15.44 -5.82
CA LEU A 2 -2.19 14.96 -7.19
C LEU A 2 -3.40 14.00 -7.32
N SER A 3 -4.00 13.90 -8.51
CA SER A 3 -5.04 12.91 -8.76
C SER A 3 -4.49 11.49 -8.61
N GLY A 4 -5.31 10.54 -8.13
CA GLY A 4 -4.90 9.15 -7.96
C GLY A 4 -4.42 8.51 -9.27
N ILE A 5 -5.09 8.83 -10.39
CA ILE A 5 -4.70 8.37 -11.73
C ILE A 5 -3.39 8.97 -12.24
N CYS A 6 -2.90 10.02 -11.58
CA CYS A 6 -1.64 10.67 -11.91
C CYS A 6 -0.52 10.22 -10.96
N ASN A 7 -0.78 9.37 -9.97
CA ASN A 7 0.25 8.85 -9.08
C ASN A 7 1.01 7.71 -9.76
N PRO A 8 2.30 7.88 -10.11
CA PRO A 8 3.04 6.84 -10.80
C PRO A 8 3.42 5.70 -9.84
N THR A 9 3.65 4.52 -10.40
CA THR A 9 4.41 3.46 -9.72
C THR A 9 5.88 3.82 -9.82
N TYR A 10 6.53 4.06 -8.68
CA TYR A 10 7.99 4.21 -8.63
C TYR A 10 8.64 2.84 -8.79
N VAL A 11 9.66 2.73 -9.63
CA VAL A 11 10.32 1.46 -9.94
C VAL A 11 11.83 1.60 -9.86
N ILE A 12 12.51 0.52 -9.44
CA ILE A 12 13.94 0.34 -9.65
C ILE A 12 14.15 -0.53 -10.87
N ASP A 13 15.08 -0.14 -11.73
CA ASP A 13 15.60 -1.00 -12.79
C ASP A 13 16.72 -1.89 -12.24
N LEU A 14 16.51 -3.21 -12.32
CA LEU A 14 17.51 -4.16 -11.89
C LEU A 14 18.62 -4.32 -12.94
N PRO A 15 19.88 -4.54 -12.51
CA PRO A 15 20.99 -4.87 -13.41
C PRO A 15 20.70 -6.09 -14.30
N ASP A 16 21.49 -6.22 -15.37
CA ASP A 16 21.53 -7.39 -16.25
C ASP A 16 20.18 -7.80 -16.85
N GLY A 17 19.26 -6.85 -17.00
CA GLY A 17 17.94 -7.11 -17.57
C GLY A 17 16.95 -7.75 -16.61
N GLY A 18 17.19 -7.68 -15.29
CA GLY A 18 16.28 -8.19 -14.25
C GLY A 18 14.90 -7.53 -14.18
N GLY A 19 14.63 -6.52 -15.03
CA GLY A 19 13.34 -5.87 -15.18
C GLY A 19 13.10 -4.71 -14.22
N LYS A 20 11.85 -4.23 -14.18
CA LYS A 20 11.41 -3.10 -13.35
C LYS A 20 10.71 -3.63 -12.10
N VAL A 21 11.23 -3.31 -10.92
CA VAL A 21 10.64 -3.72 -9.64
C VAL A 21 9.89 -2.54 -9.02
N PRO A 22 8.57 -2.64 -8.79
CA PRO A 22 7.82 -1.64 -8.06
C PRO A 22 8.35 -1.43 -6.65
N LEU A 23 8.60 -0.17 -6.30
CA LEU A 23 8.77 0.28 -4.93
C LEU A 23 7.45 0.82 -4.42
N ALA A 24 6.96 0.25 -3.32
CA ALA A 24 5.80 0.77 -2.61
C ALA A 24 6.17 0.98 -1.14
N ALA A 25 5.81 2.14 -0.59
CA ALA A 25 5.80 2.30 0.85
C ALA A 25 4.68 1.43 1.43
N SER A 26 5.00 0.63 2.46
CA SER A 26 3.95 0.02 3.25
C SER A 26 3.25 1.11 4.04
N HIS A 27 1.96 1.28 3.80
CA HIS A 27 1.10 2.16 4.59
C HIS A 27 0.42 1.42 5.75
N ILE A 28 0.71 0.13 5.92
CA ILE A 28 0.20 -0.69 7.01
C ILE A 28 1.07 -0.43 8.25
N GLU A 29 0.43 0.01 9.34
CA GLU A 29 1.09 0.22 10.63
C GLU A 29 0.93 -0.96 11.57
N GLY A 30 -0.07 -1.82 11.34
CA GLY A 30 -0.33 -2.97 12.18
C GLY A 30 -1.59 -3.71 11.75
N CYS A 31 -1.74 -4.91 12.30
CA CYS A 31 -2.90 -5.76 12.13
C CYS A 31 -3.19 -6.46 13.46
N GLU A 32 -4.42 -6.32 13.95
CA GLU A 32 -4.92 -6.96 15.16
C GLU A 32 -6.16 -7.78 14.79
N GLY A 33 -6.00 -9.11 14.74
CA GLY A 33 -7.06 -10.00 14.25
C GLY A 33 -7.39 -9.71 12.79
N GLU A 34 -8.63 -9.28 12.54
CA GLU A 34 -9.15 -8.90 11.21
C GLU A 34 -9.12 -7.38 10.98
N THR A 35 -8.55 -6.60 11.92
CA THR A 35 -8.53 -5.14 11.85
C THR A 35 -7.14 -4.63 11.51
N TRP A 36 -7.05 -3.98 10.35
CA TRP A 36 -5.83 -3.37 9.83
C TRP A 36 -5.77 -1.89 10.20
N ARG A 37 -4.60 -1.41 10.60
CA ARG A 37 -4.33 0.03 10.76
C ARG A 37 -3.55 0.55 9.57
N ILE A 38 -4.16 1.43 8.79
CA ILE A 38 -3.60 1.92 7.51
C ILE A 38 -3.47 3.44 7.57
N ARG A 39 -2.25 3.96 7.34
CA ARG A 39 -1.99 5.40 7.25
C ARG A 39 -2.25 5.91 5.84
N GLY A 40 -3.23 6.80 5.70
CA GLY A 40 -3.52 7.50 4.45
C GLY A 40 -2.45 8.54 4.08
N GLN A 41 -2.48 9.00 2.83
CA GLN A 41 -1.61 10.10 2.37
C GLN A 41 -1.89 11.44 3.07
N ASP A 42 -3.04 11.58 3.73
CA ASP A 42 -3.37 12.71 4.61
C ASP A 42 -2.70 12.61 5.99
N GLY A 43 -1.89 11.56 6.22
CA GLY A 43 -1.21 11.27 7.47
C GLY A 43 -2.10 10.61 8.53
N LYS A 44 -3.41 10.44 8.26
CA LYS A 44 -4.37 9.88 9.24
C LYS A 44 -4.36 8.36 9.18
N VAL A 45 -4.41 7.73 10.34
CA VAL A 45 -4.57 6.28 10.48
C VAL A 45 -6.06 5.94 10.45
N ARG A 46 -6.42 4.92 9.67
CA ARG A 46 -7.78 4.41 9.56
C ARG A 46 -7.77 2.91 9.86
N GLU A 47 -8.79 2.48 10.58
CA GLU A 47 -9.06 1.06 10.78
C GLU A 47 -9.82 0.52 9.58
N TYR A 48 -9.33 -0.59 9.05
CA TYR A 48 -9.99 -1.36 8.00
C TYR A 48 -10.25 -2.75 8.56
N ARG A 49 -11.51 -3.08 8.80
CA ARG A 49 -11.91 -4.43 9.20
C ARG A 49 -12.12 -5.27 7.96
N GLU A 50 -11.35 -6.34 7.84
CA GLU A 50 -11.52 -7.32 6.77
C GLU A 50 -12.89 -7.97 6.87
N VAL A 51 -13.61 -8.01 5.76
CA VAL A 51 -14.88 -8.73 5.66
C VAL A 51 -14.60 -10.03 4.94
N VAL A 52 -14.17 -11.04 5.68
CA VAL A 52 -14.01 -12.38 5.14
C VAL A 52 -15.41 -12.97 4.97
N ALA A 53 -15.90 -13.05 3.73
CA ALA A 53 -17.15 -13.72 3.43
C ALA A 53 -16.96 -15.24 3.60
N GLY A 54 -17.19 -15.74 4.82
CA GLY A 54 -17.17 -17.17 5.10
C GLY A 54 -16.79 -17.53 6.53
N ARG A 55 -17.76 -17.43 7.44
CA ARG A 55 -17.94 -18.44 8.48
C ARG A 55 -19.39 -18.88 8.49
#